data_AF-A0A9E6CDM1-F1
#
_entry.id   AF-A0A9E6CDM1-F1
#
_cell.length_a   1.000
_cell.length_b   1.000
_cell.length_c   1.000
_cell.angle_alpha   90.00
_cell.angle_beta   90.00
_cell.angle_gamma   90.00
#
_symmetry.space_group_name_H-M   'P 1'
#
loop_
_entity.id
_entity.type
_entity.pdbx_description
1 polymer ?
#
loop_
_entity_poly.entity_id
_entity_poly.type
_entity_poly.pdbx_seq_one_letter_code
_entity_poly.pdbx_strand_id
1 'polypeptide(L)'
;MCNLLLVTAGIIFTALSALNAYFWGLLKNQYKLHSITVSSLLKLVFNPLFFLILLTGFLATLCAYFIVEELGVIGGRFFQVIGLVATVLVGLLVFHEQLKPLQWLGACLILAGVLLLVSS
;
A
#
# COMPACT_ATOMS: atom_id res chain seq x y z
N MET A 1 -7.43 -26.12 -7.14
CA MET A 1 -6.08 -25.63 -6.76
C MET A 1 -5.87 -24.14 -7.07
N CYS A 2 -6.38 -23.59 -8.19
CA CYS A 2 -6.28 -22.13 -8.51
C CYS A 2 -6.74 -21.19 -7.38
N ASN A 3 -7.88 -21.45 -6.73
CA ASN A 3 -8.42 -20.54 -5.71
C ASN A 3 -7.50 -20.36 -4.48
N LEU A 4 -6.77 -21.40 -4.06
CA LEU A 4 -5.89 -21.30 -2.88
C LEU A 4 -4.64 -20.48 -3.19
N LEU A 5 -4.08 -20.66 -4.39
CA LEU A 5 -2.91 -19.90 -4.87
C LEU A 5 -3.24 -18.40 -5.02
N LEU A 6 -4.44 -18.09 -5.51
CA LEU A 6 -4.89 -16.70 -5.65
C LEU A 6 -5.16 -16.02 -4.31
N VAL A 7 -5.80 -16.72 -3.38
CA VAL A 7 -6.04 -16.18 -2.03
C VAL A 7 -4.72 -15.95 -1.31
N THR A 8 -3.77 -16.89 -1.40
CA THR A 8 -2.43 -16.71 -0.81
C THR A 8 -1.68 -15.55 -1.45
N ALA A 9 -1.71 -15.41 -2.78
CA ALA A 9 -1.14 -14.25 -3.47
C ALA A 9 -1.77 -12.92 -3.01
N GLY A 10 -3.09 -12.88 -2.80
CA GLY A 10 -3.81 -11.72 -2.29
C GLY A 10 -3.46 -11.34 -0.84
N ILE A 11 -3.28 -12.35 0.02
CA ILE A 11 -2.80 -12.16 1.39
C ILE A 11 -1.36 -11.61 1.38
N ILE A 12 -0.49 -12.20 0.56
CA ILE A 12 0.91 -11.75 0.40
C ILE A 12 0.94 -10.30 -0.13
N PHE A 13 0.14 -9.98 -1.14
CA PHE A 13 -0.01 -8.61 -1.65
C PHE A 13 -0.40 -7.62 -0.55
N THR A 14 -1.38 -7.99 0.27
CA THR A 14 -1.88 -7.15 1.37
C THR A 14 -0.79 -6.93 2.42
N ALA A 15 -0.10 -8.00 2.81
CA ALA A 15 0.99 -7.94 3.78
C ALA A 15 2.16 -7.10 3.25
N LEU A 16 2.53 -7.26 1.97
CA LEU A 16 3.58 -6.45 1.34
C LEU A 16 3.20 -4.97 1.24
N SER A 17 1.93 -4.67 0.96
CA SER A 17 1.43 -3.28 0.94
C SER A 17 1.53 -2.63 2.32
N ALA A 18 1.14 -3.36 3.37
CA ALA A 18 1.26 -2.91 4.76
C ALA A 18 2.73 -2.74 5.20
N LEU A 19 3.61 -3.68 4.85
CA LEU A 19 5.05 -3.59 5.12
C LEU A 19 5.69 -2.41 4.40
N ASN A 20 5.30 -2.17 3.15
CA ASN A 20 5.80 -1.04 2.38
C ASN A 20 5.39 0.29 3.06
N ALA A 21 4.13 0.41 3.49
CA ALA A 21 3.66 1.54 4.26
C ALA A 21 4.42 1.71 5.59
N TYR A 22 4.74 0.60 6.27
CA TYR A 22 5.54 0.61 7.47
C TYR A 22 6.94 1.18 7.23
N PHE A 23 7.64 0.74 6.19
CA PHE A 23 8.97 1.26 5.86
C PHE A 23 8.94 2.74 5.48
N TRP A 24 7.92 3.18 4.72
CA TRP A 24 7.69 4.60 4.45
C TRP A 24 7.49 5.42 5.73
N GLY A 25 6.70 4.91 6.67
CA GLY A 25 6.47 5.56 7.96
C GLY A 25 7.75 5.68 8.80
N LEU A 26 8.58 4.64 8.85
CA LEU A 26 9.89 4.69 9.52
C LEU A 26 10.79 5.75 8.89
N LEU A 27 10.88 5.76 7.56
CA LEU A 27 11.73 6.69 6.83
C LEU A 27 11.25 8.14 6.98
N LYS A 28 9.92 8.36 6.97
CA LYS A 28 9.30 9.66 7.26
C LYS A 28 9.69 10.16 8.65
N ASN A 29 9.63 9.30 9.67
CA ASN A 29 9.99 9.65 11.04
C ASN A 29 11.49 9.95 11.21
N GLN A 30 12.36 9.23 10.51
CA GLN A 30 13.81 9.45 10.57
C GLN A 30 14.23 10.79 9.96
N TYR A 31 13.68 11.16 8.79
CA TYR A 31 14.14 12.34 8.05
C TYR A 31 13.27 13.58 8.23
N LYS A 32 12.14 13.48 8.96
CA LYS A 32 11.15 14.56 9.15
C LYS A 32 10.96 15.39 7.88
N LEU A 33 10.84 14.71 6.73
CA LEU A 33 10.84 15.29 5.38
C LEU A 33 9.81 16.43 5.27
N HIS A 34 10.24 17.66 5.53
CA HIS A 34 9.42 18.87 5.43
C HIS A 34 9.66 19.62 4.12
N SER A 35 10.80 19.40 3.46
CA SER A 35 11.10 20.01 2.16
C SER A 35 11.84 19.02 1.23
N ILE A 36 11.32 18.87 0.02
CA ILE A 36 11.94 18.08 -1.05
C ILE A 36 13.04 18.95 -1.66
N THR A 37 14.26 18.80 -1.14
CA THR A 37 15.47 19.37 -1.76
C THR A 37 16.29 18.25 -2.40
N VAL A 38 17.17 18.59 -3.36
CA VAL A 38 18.06 17.62 -4.02
C VAL A 38 18.93 16.87 -3.00
N SER A 39 19.36 17.54 -1.92
CA SER A 39 20.09 16.92 -0.82
C SER A 39 19.24 15.90 -0.06
N SER A 40 17.97 16.20 0.22
CA SER A 40 17.03 15.26 0.84
C SER A 40 16.78 14.03 -0.05
N LEU A 41 16.70 14.20 -1.37
CA LEU A 41 16.52 13.10 -2.33
C LEU A 41 17.75 12.18 -2.38
N LEU A 42 18.96 12.74 -2.42
CA LEU A 42 20.18 11.91 -2.39
C LEU A 42 20.25 11.11 -1.09
N LYS A 43 19.98 11.75 0.06
CA LYS A 43 19.92 11.03 1.35
C LYS A 43 18.85 9.95 1.39
N LEU A 44 17.73 10.15 0.70
CA LEU A 44 16.67 9.17 0.55
C LEU A 44 17.14 7.95 -0.26
N VAL A 45 17.70 8.18 -1.44
CA VAL A 45 18.12 7.11 -2.37
C VAL A 45 19.24 6.26 -1.79
N PHE A 46 20.17 6.87 -1.04
CA PHE A 46 21.25 6.15 -0.38
C PHE A 46 20.85 5.52 0.97
N ASN A 47 19.59 5.63 1.39
CA ASN A 47 19.14 5.00 2.63
C ASN A 47 18.79 3.52 2.42
N PRO A 48 19.27 2.58 3.27
CA PRO A 48 18.95 1.16 3.15
C PRO A 48 17.45 0.85 3.21
N LEU A 49 16.66 1.62 3.98
CA LEU A 49 15.20 1.47 4.04
C LEU A 49 14.52 1.80 2.71
N PHE A 50 15.09 2.69 1.91
CA PHE A 50 14.55 3.02 0.59
C PHE A 50 14.61 1.81 -0.35
N PHE A 51 15.65 0.98 -0.25
CA PHE A 51 15.71 -0.27 -1.00
C PHE A 51 14.65 -1.28 -0.55
N LEU A 52 14.34 -1.35 0.75
CA LEU A 52 13.27 -2.22 1.27
C LEU A 52 11.88 -1.74 0.81
N ILE A 53 11.67 -0.43 0.77
CA ILE A 53 10.47 0.20 0.19
C ILE A 53 10.31 -0.22 -1.27
N LEU A 54 11.36 -0.07 -2.08
CA LEU A 54 11.33 -0.44 -3.50
C LEU A 54 11.08 -1.93 -3.68
N LEU A 55 11.77 -2.78 -2.92
CA LEU A 55 11.63 -4.24 -3.03
C LEU A 55 10.22 -4.71 -2.66
N THR A 56 9.66 -4.20 -1.56
CA THR A 56 8.30 -4.57 -1.14
C THR A 56 7.23 -4.04 -2.09
N GLY A 57 7.39 -2.81 -2.59
CA GLY A 57 6.51 -2.26 -3.62
C GLY A 57 6.57 -3.05 -4.94
N PHE A 58 7.77 -3.46 -5.36
CA PHE A 58 7.96 -4.27 -6.57
C PHE A 58 7.31 -5.64 -6.43
N LEU A 59 7.57 -6.35 -5.32
CA LEU A 59 6.95 -7.65 -5.06
C LEU A 59 5.42 -7.55 -4.96
N ALA A 60 4.89 -6.51 -4.30
CA ALA A 60 3.45 -6.27 -4.26
C ALA A 60 2.88 -6.06 -5.67
N THR A 61 3.59 -5.32 -6.53
CA THR A 61 3.16 -5.10 -7.92
C THR A 61 3.13 -6.40 -8.73
N LEU A 62 4.12 -7.28 -8.55
CA LEU A 62 4.12 -8.61 -9.18
C LEU A 62 2.94 -9.47 -8.72
N CYS A 63 2.65 -9.50 -7.41
CA CYS A 63 1.48 -10.20 -6.89
C CYS A 63 0.18 -9.60 -7.44
N ALA A 64 0.07 -8.27 -7.51
CA ALA A 64 -1.10 -7.60 -8.06
C ALA A 64 -1.31 -7.93 -9.54
N TYR A 65 -0.24 -7.98 -10.33
CA TYR A 65 -0.29 -8.39 -11.73
C TYR A 65 -0.83 -9.82 -11.88
N PHE A 66 -0.27 -10.77 -11.11
CA PHE A 66 -0.73 -12.16 -11.13
C PHE A 66 -2.21 -12.32 -10.73
N ILE A 67 -2.65 -11.57 -9.72
CA ILE A 67 -4.05 -11.57 -9.29
C ILE A 67 -4.97 -11.01 -10.39
N VAL A 68 -4.57 -9.92 -11.06
CA VAL A 68 -5.35 -9.30 -12.14
C VAL A 68 -5.40 -10.19 -13.38
N GLU A 69 -4.31 -10.87 -13.71
CA GLU A 69 -4.24 -11.79 -14.85
C GLU A 69 -5.23 -12.96 -14.70
N GLU A 70 -5.33 -13.52 -13.50
CA GLU A 70 -6.16 -14.70 -13.21
C GLU A 70 -7.62 -14.39 -12.83
N LEU A 71 -7.86 -13.35 -12.01
CA LEU A 71 -9.20 -12.97 -11.53
C LEU A 71 -9.84 -11.83 -12.33
N GLY A 72 -9.11 -11.28 -13.31
CA GLY A 72 -9.49 -10.07 -14.00
C GLY A 72 -9.39 -8.82 -13.14
N VAL A 73 -9.75 -7.69 -13.75
CA VAL A 73 -9.62 -6.35 -13.15
C VAL A 73 -10.45 -6.20 -11.87
N ILE A 74 -11.63 -6.82 -11.80
CA ILE A 74 -12.54 -6.72 -10.66
C ILE A 74 -11.94 -7.41 -9.42
N GLY A 75 -11.45 -8.64 -9.57
CA GLY A 75 -10.82 -9.37 -8.47
C GLY A 75 -9.51 -8.72 -8.00
N GLY A 76 -8.72 -8.15 -8.92
CA GLY A 76 -7.54 -7.37 -8.56
C GLY A 76 -7.86 -6.13 -7.71
N ARG A 77 -8.91 -5.39 -8.08
CA ARG A 77 -9.36 -4.20 -7.32
C ARG A 77 -9.81 -4.53 -5.90
N PHE A 78 -10.43 -5.71 -5.70
CA PHE A 78 -10.82 -6.16 -4.36
C PHE A 78 -9.61 -6.28 -3.43
N PHE A 79 -8.54 -6.96 -3.85
CA PHE A 79 -7.33 -7.08 -3.03
C PHE A 79 -6.60 -5.75 -2.85
N GLN A 80 -6.61 -4.87 -3.85
CA GLN A 80 -6.07 -3.51 -3.72
C GLN A 80 -6.76 -2.70 -2.61
N VAL A 81 -8.08 -2.84 -2.46
CA VAL A 81 -8.83 -2.21 -1.36
C VAL A 81 -8.39 -2.75 -0.01
N ILE A 82 -8.25 -4.07 0.12
CA ILE A 82 -7.78 -4.68 1.37
C ILE A 82 -6.37 -4.20 1.70
N GLY A 83 -5.48 -4.11 0.71
CA GLY A 83 -4.14 -3.55 0.85
C GLY A 83 -4.14 -2.08 1.30
N LEU A 84 -5.06 -1.27 0.77
CA LEU A 84 -5.25 0.12 1.18
C LEU A 84 -5.73 0.23 2.64
N VAL A 85 -6.70 -0.59 3.04
CA VAL A 85 -7.17 -0.64 4.43
C VAL A 85 -6.03 -1.04 5.37
N ALA A 86 -5.26 -2.08 5.01
CA ALA A 86 -4.10 -2.50 5.79
C ALA A 86 -3.04 -1.40 5.92
N THR A 87 -2.79 -0.67 4.83
CA THR A 87 -1.88 0.49 4.81
C THR A 87 -2.34 1.59 5.76
N VAL A 88 -3.62 1.94 5.73
CA VAL A 88 -4.21 2.93 6.64
C VAL A 88 -4.11 2.47 8.09
N LEU A 89 -4.39 1.20 8.37
CA LEU A 89 -4.26 0.63 9.71
C LEU A 89 -2.83 0.69 10.24
N VAL A 90 -1.81 0.46 9.40
CA VAL A 90 -0.41 0.65 9.79
C VAL A 90 -0.14 2.09 10.21
N GLY A 91 -0.59 3.07 9.42
CA GLY A 91 -0.45 4.49 9.77
C GLY A 91 -1.12 4.85 11.10
N LEU A 92 -2.36 4.39 11.30
CA LEU A 92 -3.14 4.65 12.51
C LEU A 92 -2.57 3.96 13.76
N LEU A 93 -2.26 2.67 13.67
CA LEU A 93 -1.92 1.84 14.83
C LEU A 93 -0.43 1.92 15.18
N VAL A 94 0.45 1.95 14.18
CA VAL A 94 1.89 1.88 14.41
C VAL A 94 2.52 3.26 14.56
N PHE A 95 2.09 4.21 13.73
CA PHE A 95 2.64 5.57 13.73
C PHE A 95 1.76 6.57 14.47
N HIS A 96 0.62 6.13 15.02
CA HIS A 96 -0.35 6.95 15.73
C HIS A 96 -0.76 8.21 14.94
N GLU A 97 -0.81 8.09 13.60
CA GLU A 97 -1.19 9.20 12.75
C GLU A 97 -2.66 9.55 12.99
N GLN A 98 -2.96 10.81 13.30
CA GLN A 98 -4.33 11.27 13.43
C GLN A 98 -4.86 11.67 12.05
N LEU A 99 -5.79 10.86 11.52
CA LEU A 99 -6.47 11.19 10.28
C LEU A 99 -7.47 12.34 10.52
N LYS A 100 -7.30 13.43 9.79
CA LYS A 100 -8.26 14.54 9.78
C LYS A 100 -9.59 14.07 9.15
N PRO A 101 -10.73 14.71 9.48
CA PRO A 101 -12.03 14.34 8.93
C PRO A 101 -12.06 14.31 7.38
N LEU A 102 -11.30 15.21 6.74
CA LEU A 102 -11.17 15.26 5.29
C LEU A 102 -10.44 14.04 4.71
N GLN A 103 -9.44 13.50 5.42
CA GLN A 103 -8.70 12.31 4.98
C GLN A 103 -9.55 11.06 5.12
N TRP A 104 -10.37 10.98 6.17
CA TRP A 104 -11.39 9.95 6.31
C TRP A 104 -12.41 9.98 5.17
N LEU A 105 -12.89 11.17 4.81
CA LEU A 105 -13.81 11.32 3.69
C LEU A 105 -13.16 10.86 2.37
N GLY A 106 -11.90 11.21 2.14
CA GLY A 106 -11.13 10.72 0.99
C GLY A 106 -10.99 9.20 0.96
N ALA A 107 -10.64 8.57 2.09
CA ALA A 107 -10.56 7.12 2.20
C ALA A 107 -11.91 6.45 1.93
N CYS A 108 -13.00 6.97 2.52
CA CYS A 108 -14.36 6.49 2.26
C CYS A 108 -14.77 6.63 0.79
N LEU A 109 -14.39 7.73 0.14
CA LEU A 109 -14.70 7.97 -1.27
C LEU A 109 -13.96 6.97 -2.19
N ILE A 110 -12.69 6.68 -1.89
CA ILE A 110 -11.92 5.66 -2.62
C ILE A 110 -12.57 4.28 -2.45
N LEU A 111 -12.94 3.92 -1.22
CA LEU A 111 -13.62 2.65 -0.93
C LEU A 111 -14.97 2.56 -1.67
N ALA A 112 -15.78 3.61 -1.62
CA ALA A 112 -17.06 3.66 -2.32
C ALA A 112 -16.88 3.56 -3.84
N GLY A 113 -15.90 4.26 -4.40
CA GLY A 113 -15.59 4.20 -5.83
C GLY A 113 -15.19 2.79 -6.28
N VAL A 114 -14.40 2.06 -5.49
CA VAL A 114 -14.07 0.67 -5.82
C VAL A 114 -15.28 -0.25 -5.68
N LEU A 115 -16.09 -0.09 -4.64
CA LEU A 115 -17.31 -0.90 -4.46
C LEU A 115 -18.28 -0.71 -5.64
N LEU A 116 -18.46 0.52 -6.11
CA LEU A 116 -19.31 0.81 -7.27
C LEU A 116 -18.80 0.13 -8.55
N LEU A 117 -17.49 0.15 -8.79
CA LEU A 117 -16.86 -0.53 -9.93
C LEU A 117 -16.92 -2.06 -9.85
N VAL A 118 -17.04 -2.63 -8.65
CA VAL A 118 -17.22 -4.07 -8.46
C VAL A 118 -18.69 -4.47 -8.63
N SER A 119 -19.63 -3.57 -8.32
CA SER A 119 -21.07 -3.81 -8.42
C SER A 119 -21.69 -3.53 -9.81
N SER A 120 -20.93 -2.98 -10.75
CA SER A 120 -21.35 -2.68 -12.13
C SER A 120 -20.79 -3.70 -13.11
#